data_AF-A0A419IW65-F1
#
_entry.id   AF-A0A419IW65-F1
#
_cell.length_a   1.000
_cell.length_b   1.000
_cell.length_c   1.000
_cell.angle_alpha   90.00
_cell.angle_beta   90.00
_cell.angle_gamma   90.00
#
_symmetry.space_group_name_H-M   'P 1'
#
loop_
_entity.id
_entity.type
_entity.pdbx_description
1 polymer ?
#
loop_
_entity_poly.entity_id
_entity_poly.type
_entity_poly.pdbx_seq_one_letter_code
_entity_poly.pdbx_strand_id
1 'polypeptide(L)'
;MSTAETLYEPVSAITIPAHSYNEVHDEVITPPGFPLKRGHIPDLCIVVVNGRPVNRMQYPDSTSFIKLARISSVHGRSFKVGYGEVPAVLWQDEFGNKFQATSTKGNDLVSPWVEKSTINPSGFLYRGLQDSDSIIRVLRASRLIRANRGDTEVMTRLIEPEALPLDGFLMPVEVFKEILLHKIEAANLPDNSGPDMERSNVTLDDIPQLREKITRTKFFITHRDTSVAERLADFLEASTKEEFLMMLQKVFQAINRIHPNSYHDRIEEESGNLDINIPDHIPAYFASILPQYIVSNTAIFHNQELLHQYIHNGNVLASGGICDLDSVIGEPLGLGDPPVTGEQKINEFENVVQMYRDLLIKLSLKGFIPFPVYNLGTDDKPLYFSVEDRDIGRFMYLLYAMHRDDEVLEFMARAQSKFPSFGEDFKKLYEENPETQDIICNNLTRQLGWDYICAVDQKSMIKQIANNFTALFNVTDLQGVVEKMIQNIFTDKTLASPEIFNVYSELVMRKVIDDFQEQHGHHVTEIGDSYGEAVAQMVADVFITREYNVLMLPVFKIMLEEIDKFEAEASSEQNL
;
A
#
# COMPACT_ATOMS: atom_id res chain seq x y z
N MET A 1 -31.58 21.87 15.23
CA MET A 1 -31.21 21.11 14.02
C MET A 1 -30.60 22.10 13.05
N SER A 2 -29.29 22.34 13.14
CA SER A 2 -28.59 23.08 12.08
C SER A 2 -28.65 22.20 10.83
N THR A 3 -28.87 22.84 9.69
CA THR A 3 -28.72 22.23 8.37
C THR A 3 -27.30 21.68 8.31
N ALA A 4 -27.17 20.36 8.50
CA ALA A 4 -25.94 19.67 8.12
C ALA A 4 -25.79 19.92 6.63
N GLU A 5 -24.98 20.91 6.27
CA GLU A 5 -24.49 21.06 4.91
C GLU A 5 -23.96 19.69 4.54
N THR A 6 -24.57 19.09 3.50
CA THR A 6 -24.10 17.83 2.97
C THR A 6 -22.64 18.05 2.60
N LEU A 7 -21.72 17.43 3.36
CA LEU A 7 -20.26 17.49 3.18
C LEU A 7 -19.82 17.30 1.72
N TYR A 8 -20.66 16.64 0.93
CA TYR A 8 -20.46 16.42 -0.49
C TYR A 8 -21.47 17.22 -1.30
N GLU A 9 -20.97 17.92 -2.30
CA GLU A 9 -21.77 18.74 -3.20
C GLU A 9 -22.54 17.83 -4.18
N PRO A 10 -23.90 17.85 -4.17
CA PRO A 10 -24.67 17.14 -5.19
C PRO A 10 -24.36 17.68 -6.58
N VAL A 11 -24.20 16.80 -7.57
CA VAL A 11 -23.94 17.22 -8.96
C VAL A 11 -25.17 17.03 -9.85
N SER A 12 -25.32 17.92 -10.82
CA SER A 12 -26.35 17.79 -11.86
C SER A 12 -26.02 16.57 -12.74
N ALA A 13 -26.93 15.60 -12.76
CA ALA A 13 -26.73 14.37 -13.50
C ALA A 13 -28.00 13.92 -14.21
N ILE A 14 -27.84 13.13 -15.26
CA ILE A 14 -28.93 12.50 -16.00
C ILE A 14 -28.71 10.99 -16.05
N THR A 15 -29.81 10.27 -16.24
CA THR A 15 -29.81 8.83 -16.45
C THR A 15 -29.76 8.54 -17.96
N ILE A 16 -28.84 7.70 -18.43
CA ILE A 16 -28.61 7.36 -19.86
C ILE A 16 -28.75 5.86 -20.13
N PRO A 17 -29.17 5.44 -21.33
CA PRO A 17 -29.20 4.03 -21.71
C PRO A 17 -27.80 3.44 -21.77
N ALA A 18 -27.66 2.23 -21.24
CA ALA A 18 -26.41 1.50 -21.19
C ALA A 18 -26.68 -0.01 -21.11
N HIS A 19 -25.60 -0.80 -21.04
CA HIS A 19 -25.64 -2.22 -20.75
C HIS A 19 -24.61 -2.56 -19.68
N SER A 20 -24.98 -3.40 -18.73
CA SER A 20 -24.01 -3.94 -17.77
C SER A 20 -23.18 -5.05 -18.41
N TYR A 21 -21.86 -4.89 -18.37
CA TYR A 21 -20.90 -5.89 -18.80
C TYR A 21 -20.35 -6.67 -17.61
N ASN A 22 -20.03 -7.93 -17.87
CA ASN A 22 -19.34 -8.78 -16.90
C ASN A 22 -17.94 -9.16 -17.38
N GLU A 23 -17.52 -8.67 -18.54
CA GLU A 23 -16.28 -9.08 -19.18
C GLU A 23 -15.77 -8.00 -20.14
N VAL A 24 -14.45 -7.82 -20.21
CA VAL A 24 -13.74 -7.02 -21.23
C VAL A 24 -12.49 -7.78 -21.62
N HIS A 25 -12.20 -7.92 -22.91
CA HIS A 25 -11.02 -8.67 -23.42
C HIS A 25 -10.81 -10.02 -22.70
N ASP A 26 -11.87 -10.83 -22.58
CA ASP A 26 -11.86 -12.14 -21.92
C ASP A 26 -11.64 -12.10 -20.39
N GLU A 27 -11.58 -10.91 -19.78
CA GLU A 27 -11.44 -10.74 -18.33
C GLU A 27 -12.77 -10.52 -17.63
N VAL A 28 -13.16 -11.51 -16.84
CA VAL A 28 -14.41 -11.49 -16.09
C VAL A 28 -14.31 -10.57 -14.89
N ILE A 29 -15.23 -9.62 -14.83
CA ILE A 29 -15.53 -8.85 -13.64
C ILE A 29 -16.31 -9.77 -12.72
N THR A 30 -15.68 -10.13 -11.61
CA THR A 30 -16.31 -10.95 -10.58
C THR A 30 -16.90 -10.01 -9.54
N PRO A 31 -18.16 -9.57 -9.61
CA PRO A 31 -18.74 -8.78 -8.54
C PRO A 31 -18.90 -9.70 -7.33
N PRO A 32 -18.11 -9.54 -6.26
CA PRO A 32 -18.25 -10.36 -5.08
C PRO A 32 -19.50 -9.84 -4.37
N GLY A 33 -20.64 -10.49 -4.58
CA GLY A 33 -21.85 -10.26 -3.80
C GLY A 33 -22.24 -8.80 -3.55
N PHE A 34 -22.07 -7.90 -4.53
CA PHE A 34 -22.48 -6.50 -4.33
C PHE A 34 -23.97 -6.48 -3.95
N PRO A 35 -24.35 -5.82 -2.84
CA PRO A 35 -25.66 -5.99 -2.19
C PRO A 35 -26.84 -5.53 -3.04
N LEU A 36 -26.59 -4.75 -4.10
CA LEU A 36 -27.63 -4.37 -5.05
C LEU A 36 -27.74 -5.43 -6.14
N LYS A 37 -28.75 -6.31 -6.02
CA LYS A 37 -29.09 -7.29 -7.07
C LYS A 37 -29.25 -6.57 -8.42
N ARG A 38 -28.75 -7.20 -9.51
CA ARG A 38 -28.80 -6.66 -10.89
C ARG A 38 -30.18 -6.16 -11.34
N GLY A 39 -31.27 -6.66 -10.76
CA GLY A 39 -32.64 -6.22 -11.08
C GLY A 39 -33.12 -4.92 -10.43
N HIS A 40 -32.35 -4.28 -9.55
CA HIS A 40 -32.79 -3.05 -8.84
C HIS A 40 -32.26 -1.75 -9.45
N ILE A 41 -31.29 -1.83 -10.36
CA ILE A 41 -30.81 -0.68 -11.12
C ILE A 41 -31.11 -1.04 -12.58
N PRO A 42 -31.99 -0.31 -13.29
CA PRO A 42 -32.18 -0.55 -14.71
C PRO A 42 -30.82 -0.47 -15.42
N ASP A 43 -30.71 -1.00 -16.64
CA ASP A 43 -29.49 -0.89 -17.46
C ASP A 43 -29.10 0.56 -17.79
N LEU A 44 -29.69 1.55 -17.12
CA LEU A 44 -29.38 2.94 -17.26
C LEU A 44 -28.25 3.36 -16.30
N CYS A 45 -27.35 4.21 -16.78
CA CYS A 45 -26.24 4.77 -16.00
C CYS A 45 -26.47 6.23 -15.64
N ILE A 46 -25.82 6.76 -14.59
CA ILE A 46 -25.90 8.17 -14.23
C ILE A 46 -24.63 8.90 -14.65
N VAL A 47 -24.78 9.95 -15.47
CA VAL A 47 -23.71 10.79 -15.99
C VAL A 47 -23.90 12.25 -15.62
N VAL A 48 -22.79 12.92 -15.31
CA VAL A 48 -22.77 14.34 -14.96
C VAL A 48 -22.86 15.18 -16.22
N VAL A 49 -23.71 16.21 -16.16
CA VAL A 49 -23.92 17.15 -17.26
C VAL A 49 -23.87 18.59 -16.77
N ASN A 50 -23.43 19.50 -17.64
CA ASN A 50 -23.54 20.93 -17.39
C ASN A 50 -25.01 21.30 -17.20
N GLY A 51 -25.28 22.25 -16.29
CA GLY A 51 -26.63 22.69 -15.86
C GLY A 51 -27.57 23.23 -16.95
N ARG A 52 -27.24 23.07 -18.23
CA ARG A 52 -28.22 23.14 -19.31
C ARG A 52 -29.12 21.91 -19.20
N PRO A 53 -30.43 22.07 -18.93
CA PRO A 53 -31.33 20.95 -18.93
C PRO A 53 -31.30 20.29 -20.30
N VAL A 54 -30.90 19.01 -20.34
CA VAL A 54 -31.19 18.14 -21.49
C VAL A 54 -32.70 18.22 -21.73
N ASN A 55 -33.11 18.33 -23.00
CA ASN A 55 -34.50 18.61 -23.36
C ASN A 55 -35.45 17.59 -22.67
N ARG A 56 -36.11 18.02 -21.58
CA ARG A 56 -36.78 17.15 -20.60
C ARG A 56 -37.97 16.38 -21.17
N MET A 57 -38.46 16.74 -22.36
CA MET A 57 -39.57 16.05 -23.01
C MET A 57 -39.26 14.61 -23.44
N GLN A 58 -38.00 14.18 -23.45
CA GLN A 58 -37.62 12.81 -23.83
C GLN A 58 -37.29 11.88 -22.66
N TYR A 59 -37.21 12.38 -21.43
CA TYR A 59 -36.68 11.58 -20.31
C TYR A 59 -37.57 11.78 -19.07
N PRO A 60 -38.30 10.74 -18.64
CA PRO A 60 -39.05 10.83 -17.39
C PRO A 60 -38.07 11.14 -16.25
N ASP A 61 -38.44 12.06 -15.37
CA ASP A 61 -37.72 12.32 -14.12
C ASP A 61 -37.44 10.97 -13.46
N SER A 62 -36.20 10.49 -13.57
CA SER A 62 -35.84 9.28 -12.85
C SER A 62 -35.84 9.70 -11.40
N THR A 63 -36.81 9.19 -10.65
CA THR A 63 -36.80 9.05 -9.19
C THR A 63 -35.65 8.12 -8.76
N SER A 64 -34.47 8.23 -9.39
CA SER A 64 -33.32 7.38 -9.12
C SER A 64 -32.93 7.60 -7.67
N PHE A 65 -33.07 6.54 -6.89
CA PHE A 65 -32.57 6.43 -5.52
C PHE A 65 -31.05 6.66 -5.45
N ILE A 66 -30.38 6.66 -6.61
CA ILE A 66 -28.97 6.93 -6.78
C ILE A 66 -28.77 8.43 -7.04
N LYS A 67 -27.98 9.06 -6.17
CA LYS A 67 -27.49 10.43 -6.31
C LYS A 67 -25.98 10.39 -6.49
N LEU A 68 -25.46 11.28 -7.32
CA LEU A 68 -24.03 11.54 -7.41
C LEU A 68 -23.69 12.75 -6.57
N ALA A 69 -22.61 12.63 -5.81
CA ALA A 69 -22.03 13.75 -5.07
C ALA A 69 -20.53 13.81 -5.31
N ARG A 70 -20.02 15.04 -5.44
CA ARG A 70 -18.60 15.32 -5.51
C ARG A 70 -18.04 15.33 -4.08
N ILE A 71 -17.04 14.48 -3.81
CA ILE A 71 -16.40 14.40 -2.48
C ILE A 71 -15.65 15.69 -2.20
N SER A 72 -14.85 16.13 -3.19
CA SER A 72 -14.15 17.40 -3.21
C SER A 72 -13.82 17.79 -4.65
N SER A 73 -13.28 18.99 -4.85
CA SER A 73 -12.91 19.48 -6.19
C SER A 73 -11.83 18.62 -6.87
N VAL A 74 -10.98 17.94 -6.09
CA VAL A 74 -9.80 17.19 -6.56
C VAL A 74 -10.11 15.79 -7.10
N HIS A 75 -11.32 15.25 -6.87
CA HIS A 75 -11.72 13.93 -7.40
C HIS A 75 -11.94 13.91 -8.91
N GLY A 76 -11.82 15.06 -9.59
CA GLY A 76 -11.89 15.18 -11.04
C GLY A 76 -13.13 14.50 -11.61
N ARG A 77 -12.91 13.33 -12.24
CA ARG A 77 -13.90 12.50 -12.94
C ARG A 77 -14.57 11.41 -12.08
N SER A 78 -14.31 11.41 -10.77
CA SER A 78 -14.84 10.41 -9.83
C SER A 78 -15.92 11.02 -8.94
N PHE A 79 -17.06 10.34 -8.80
CA PHE A 79 -18.16 10.80 -7.95
C PHE A 79 -18.55 9.73 -6.95
N LYS A 80 -18.88 10.15 -5.72
CA LYS A 80 -19.45 9.25 -4.73
C LYS A 80 -20.87 8.89 -5.14
N VAL A 81 -21.18 7.61 -5.07
CA VAL A 81 -22.53 7.09 -5.30
C VAL A 81 -23.26 7.07 -3.97
N GLY A 82 -24.26 7.91 -3.81
CA GLY A 82 -25.16 7.92 -2.66
C GLY A 82 -26.45 7.17 -3.01
N TYR A 83 -26.74 6.08 -2.29
CA TYR A 83 -27.99 5.31 -2.45
C TYR A 83 -29.11 5.85 -1.56
N GLY A 84 -29.33 7.17 -1.55
CA GLY A 84 -30.33 7.82 -0.70
C GLY A 84 -30.07 7.58 0.80
N GLU A 85 -31.03 6.96 1.50
CA GLU A 85 -30.95 6.63 2.93
C GLU A 85 -30.25 5.28 3.20
N VAL A 86 -29.82 4.55 2.17
CA VAL A 86 -29.18 3.24 2.36
C VAL A 86 -27.81 3.44 3.02
N PRO A 87 -27.56 2.86 4.21
CA PRO A 87 -26.27 2.94 4.86
C PRO A 87 -25.17 2.37 3.97
N ALA A 88 -23.94 2.88 4.14
CA ALA A 88 -22.76 2.26 3.54
C ALA A 88 -22.72 0.77 3.90
N VAL A 89 -22.71 -0.10 2.90
CA VAL A 89 -22.70 -1.54 3.10
C VAL A 89 -21.25 -2.00 3.13
N LEU A 90 -20.83 -2.52 4.29
CA LEU A 90 -19.55 -3.21 4.41
C LEU A 90 -19.67 -4.59 3.74
N TRP A 91 -18.79 -4.86 2.78
CA TRP A 91 -18.69 -6.17 2.13
C TRP A 91 -17.23 -6.54 1.91
N GLN A 92 -16.95 -7.78 1.54
CA GLN A 92 -15.59 -8.27 1.31
C GLN A 92 -15.47 -9.04 0.00
N ASP A 93 -14.32 -8.91 -0.66
CA ASP A 93 -14.02 -9.60 -1.91
C ASP A 93 -13.58 -11.06 -1.71
N GLU A 94 -13.22 -11.72 -2.81
CA GLU A 94 -12.73 -13.10 -2.84
C GLU A 94 -11.39 -13.30 -2.09
N PHE A 95 -10.65 -12.21 -1.88
CA PHE A 95 -9.39 -12.18 -1.14
C PHE A 95 -9.58 -11.64 0.26
N GLY A 96 -10.81 -11.43 0.75
CA GLY A 96 -11.11 -10.90 2.08
C GLY A 96 -10.72 -9.43 2.33
N ASN A 97 -10.45 -8.65 1.29
CA ASN A 97 -10.37 -7.18 1.41
C ASN A 97 -11.77 -6.63 1.62
N LYS A 98 -11.90 -5.60 2.47
CA LYS A 98 -13.20 -5.05 2.85
C LYS A 98 -13.42 -3.68 2.21
N PHE A 99 -14.64 -3.46 1.73
CA PHE A 99 -15.06 -2.25 1.03
C PHE A 99 -16.36 -1.73 1.61
N GLN A 100 -16.55 -0.42 1.57
CA GLN A 100 -17.78 0.22 2.05
C GLN A 100 -18.11 1.55 1.37
N ALA A 101 -17.20 2.11 0.56
CA ALA A 101 -17.44 3.30 -0.23
C ALA A 101 -17.56 2.93 -1.69
N THR A 102 -18.64 3.37 -2.36
CA THR A 102 -18.82 3.20 -3.81
C THR A 102 -18.64 4.54 -4.51
N SER A 103 -17.84 4.52 -5.56
CA SER A 103 -17.64 5.64 -6.48
C SER A 103 -17.97 5.23 -7.92
N THR A 104 -18.22 6.21 -8.77
CA THR A 104 -18.35 6.04 -10.21
C THR A 104 -17.29 6.85 -10.95
N LYS A 105 -16.76 6.33 -12.06
CA LYS A 105 -15.76 7.00 -12.93
C LYS A 105 -16.15 6.82 -14.39
N GLY A 106 -15.67 7.72 -15.24
CA GLY A 106 -15.96 7.70 -16.68
C GLY A 106 -17.32 8.31 -17.01
N ASN A 107 -17.88 9.10 -16.09
CA ASN A 107 -19.22 9.68 -16.20
C ASN A 107 -19.23 11.22 -16.10
N ASP A 108 -18.07 11.88 -16.26
CA ASP A 108 -17.96 13.35 -16.29
C ASP A 108 -17.95 13.87 -17.72
N LEU A 109 -19.12 14.19 -18.26
CA LEU A 109 -19.29 14.61 -19.66
C LEU A 109 -19.54 16.12 -19.79
N VAL A 110 -19.14 16.88 -18.78
CA VAL A 110 -19.22 18.36 -18.75
C VAL A 110 -18.47 18.98 -19.94
N SER A 111 -17.29 18.45 -20.25
CA SER A 111 -16.45 18.88 -21.35
C SER A 111 -15.56 17.69 -21.73
N PRO A 112 -16.00 16.80 -22.62
CA PRO A 112 -15.18 15.67 -23.06
C PRO A 112 -14.20 16.11 -24.15
N TRP A 113 -12.95 15.63 -24.09
CA TRP A 113 -11.91 15.83 -25.11
C TRP A 113 -10.93 14.65 -25.14
N VAL A 114 -10.02 14.66 -26.12
CA VAL A 114 -8.95 13.68 -26.23
C VAL A 114 -7.60 14.37 -26.13
N GLU A 115 -6.68 13.77 -25.41
CA GLU A 115 -5.27 14.19 -25.33
C GLU A 115 -4.37 12.97 -25.51
N LYS A 116 -3.17 13.19 -26.04
CA LYS A 116 -2.11 12.19 -26.13
C LYS A 116 -1.57 11.94 -24.73
N SER A 117 -1.50 10.67 -24.37
CA SER A 117 -1.07 10.21 -23.05
C SER A 117 0.00 9.14 -23.20
N THR A 118 1.12 9.30 -22.51
CA THR A 118 2.16 8.27 -22.41
C THR A 118 1.79 7.17 -21.42
N ILE A 119 0.74 7.40 -20.64
CA ILE A 119 0.33 6.56 -19.52
C ILE A 119 -0.75 5.60 -20.00
N ASN A 120 -1.76 6.11 -20.71
CA ASN A 120 -2.88 5.28 -21.13
C ASN A 120 -2.41 4.21 -22.13
N PRO A 121 -2.81 2.93 -21.97
CA PRO A 121 -2.38 1.86 -22.87
C PRO A 121 -2.71 2.14 -24.35
N SER A 122 -3.84 2.81 -24.59
CA SER A 122 -4.26 3.21 -25.93
C SER A 122 -3.41 4.35 -26.52
N GLY A 123 -2.54 4.99 -25.74
CA GLY A 123 -1.76 6.19 -26.11
C GLY A 123 -2.56 7.49 -26.11
N PHE A 124 -3.86 7.41 -25.80
CA PHE A 124 -4.77 8.54 -25.76
C PHE A 124 -5.59 8.50 -24.47
N LEU A 125 -5.78 9.66 -23.84
CA LEU A 125 -6.72 9.83 -22.74
C LEU A 125 -8.00 10.46 -23.27
N TYR A 126 -9.12 9.77 -23.06
CA TYR A 126 -10.46 10.27 -23.36
C TYR A 126 -11.04 10.91 -22.10
N ARG A 127 -10.86 12.22 -21.94
CA ARG A 127 -11.29 12.89 -20.71
C ARG A 127 -12.81 12.84 -20.59
N GLY A 128 -13.26 12.46 -19.40
CA GLY A 128 -14.66 12.24 -19.08
C GLY A 128 -15.14 10.80 -19.22
N LEU A 129 -14.38 9.95 -19.93
CA LEU A 129 -14.70 8.55 -20.20
C LEU A 129 -13.57 7.62 -19.71
N GLN A 130 -13.82 6.31 -19.73
CA GLN A 130 -12.79 5.27 -19.60
C GLN A 130 -12.79 4.39 -20.84
N ASP A 131 -11.62 4.13 -21.41
CA ASP A 131 -11.44 3.23 -22.54
C ASP A 131 -11.21 1.78 -22.11
N SER A 132 -11.57 0.84 -22.97
CA SER A 132 -11.42 -0.61 -22.76
C SER A 132 -10.03 -1.03 -22.31
N ASP A 133 -8.97 -0.44 -22.87
CA ASP A 133 -7.60 -0.85 -22.58
C ASP A 133 -7.19 -0.43 -21.16
N SER A 134 -7.57 0.78 -20.75
CA SER A 134 -7.42 1.26 -19.37
C SER A 134 -8.21 0.40 -18.38
N ILE A 135 -9.37 -0.14 -18.75
CA ILE A 135 -10.15 -1.04 -17.87
C ILE A 135 -9.39 -2.34 -17.58
N ILE A 136 -8.75 -2.95 -18.59
CA ILE A 136 -7.96 -4.18 -18.39
C ILE A 136 -6.81 -3.95 -17.43
N ARG A 137 -6.10 -2.83 -17.59
CA ARG A 137 -5.05 -2.44 -16.65
C ARG A 137 -5.55 -2.38 -15.23
N VAL A 138 -6.66 -1.67 -15.00
CA VAL A 138 -7.26 -1.51 -13.67
C VAL A 138 -7.66 -2.87 -13.10
N LEU A 139 -8.28 -3.74 -13.88
CA LEU A 139 -8.70 -5.08 -13.44
C LEU A 139 -7.51 -5.95 -13.03
N ARG A 140 -6.47 -6.02 -13.86
CA ARG A 140 -5.25 -6.80 -13.59
C ARG A 140 -4.50 -6.28 -12.38
N ALA A 141 -4.22 -4.97 -12.34
CA ALA A 141 -3.53 -4.33 -11.22
C ALA A 141 -4.30 -4.55 -9.92
N SER A 142 -5.62 -4.24 -9.90
CA SER A 142 -6.48 -4.41 -8.74
C SER A 142 -6.43 -5.85 -8.22
N ARG A 143 -6.51 -6.85 -9.11
CA ARG A 143 -6.46 -8.26 -8.71
C ARG A 143 -5.13 -8.64 -8.07
N LEU A 144 -4.00 -8.25 -8.66
CA LEU A 144 -2.66 -8.54 -8.13
C LEU A 144 -2.46 -7.93 -6.74
N ILE A 145 -2.86 -6.67 -6.56
CA ILE A 145 -2.74 -5.96 -5.29
C ILE A 145 -3.65 -6.60 -4.23
N ARG A 146 -4.94 -6.81 -4.55
CA ARG A 146 -5.93 -7.38 -3.63
C ARG A 146 -5.60 -8.81 -3.23
N ALA A 147 -5.05 -9.62 -4.14
CA ALA A 147 -4.60 -10.98 -3.83
C ALA A 147 -3.52 -11.01 -2.74
N ASN A 148 -2.74 -9.93 -2.64
CA ASN A 148 -1.71 -9.72 -1.61
C ASN A 148 -2.19 -8.83 -0.46
N ARG A 149 -3.51 -8.72 -0.27
CA ARG A 149 -4.16 -7.95 0.82
C ARG A 149 -3.85 -6.45 0.80
N GLY A 150 -3.49 -5.91 -0.36
CA GLY A 150 -3.35 -4.46 -0.55
C GLY A 150 -4.72 -3.78 -0.61
N ASP A 151 -4.86 -2.65 0.08
CA ASP A 151 -6.01 -1.77 0.01
C ASP A 151 -5.95 -0.95 -1.29
N THR A 152 -6.95 -1.13 -2.14
CA THR A 152 -7.07 -0.48 -3.44
C THR A 152 -8.53 -0.46 -3.89
N GLU A 153 -8.81 0.06 -5.08
CA GLU A 153 -10.14 0.02 -5.69
C GLU A 153 -10.45 -1.35 -6.31
N VAL A 154 -11.70 -1.81 -6.14
CA VAL A 154 -12.25 -2.98 -6.85
C VAL A 154 -13.39 -2.55 -7.76
N MET A 155 -13.31 -2.94 -9.02
CA MET A 155 -14.40 -2.68 -9.97
C MET A 155 -15.54 -3.65 -9.72
N THR A 156 -16.69 -3.15 -9.31
CA THR A 156 -17.87 -3.97 -9.01
C THR A 156 -18.87 -3.99 -10.15
N ARG A 157 -18.84 -2.98 -11.01
CA ARG A 157 -19.66 -2.93 -12.23
C ARG A 157 -18.93 -2.22 -13.35
N LEU A 158 -19.20 -2.68 -14.56
CA LEU A 158 -18.81 -2.03 -15.79
C LEU A 158 -20.05 -1.81 -16.64
N ILE A 159 -20.20 -0.58 -17.12
CA ILE A 159 -21.39 -0.11 -17.78
C ILE A 159 -20.97 0.48 -19.12
N GLU A 160 -21.37 -0.13 -20.23
CA GLU A 160 -21.14 0.40 -21.56
C GLU A 160 -22.35 1.27 -21.96
N PRO A 161 -22.18 2.58 -22.12
CA PRO A 161 -23.27 3.46 -22.56
C PRO A 161 -23.64 3.16 -24.01
N GLU A 162 -24.95 3.14 -24.32
CA GLU A 162 -25.42 3.08 -25.71
C GLU A 162 -25.37 4.46 -26.37
N ALA A 163 -25.53 5.50 -25.55
CA ALA A 163 -25.53 6.89 -25.97
C ALA A 163 -25.00 7.81 -24.87
N LEU A 164 -24.40 8.93 -25.27
CA LEU A 164 -23.72 9.88 -24.38
C LEU A 164 -24.27 11.31 -24.60
N PRO A 165 -24.47 12.09 -23.53
CA PRO A 165 -24.90 13.47 -23.66
C PRO A 165 -23.78 14.36 -24.22
N LEU A 166 -24.13 15.18 -25.21
CA LEU A 166 -23.29 16.25 -25.71
C LEU A 166 -24.17 17.43 -26.16
N ASP A 167 -23.85 18.63 -25.69
CA ASP A 167 -24.54 19.87 -26.05
C ASP A 167 -26.07 19.84 -25.88
N GLY A 168 -26.55 19.09 -24.88
CA GLY A 168 -27.97 18.95 -24.55
C GLY A 168 -28.72 17.86 -25.33
N PHE A 169 -28.02 17.08 -26.15
CA PHE A 169 -28.55 15.95 -26.91
C PHE A 169 -27.91 14.64 -26.46
N LEU A 170 -28.67 13.55 -26.48
CA LEU A 170 -28.15 12.21 -26.25
C LEU A 170 -27.75 11.61 -27.60
N MET A 171 -26.45 11.44 -27.83
CA MET A 171 -25.89 10.97 -29.11
C MET A 171 -25.50 9.49 -29.01
N PRO A 172 -25.77 8.66 -30.02
CA PRO A 172 -25.19 7.32 -30.09
C PRO A 172 -23.67 7.37 -29.94
N VAL A 173 -23.06 6.41 -29.25
CA VAL A 173 -21.61 6.44 -28.97
C VAL A 173 -20.74 6.61 -30.21
N GLU A 174 -21.09 5.95 -31.32
CA GLU A 174 -20.35 6.08 -32.58
C GLU A 174 -20.43 7.51 -33.17
N VAL A 175 -21.58 8.17 -33.04
CA VAL A 175 -21.72 9.58 -33.45
C VAL A 175 -20.91 10.49 -32.51
N PHE A 176 -20.92 10.20 -31.21
CA PHE A 176 -20.13 10.93 -30.23
C PHE A 176 -18.62 10.85 -30.52
N LYS A 177 -18.11 9.67 -30.90
CA LYS A 177 -16.70 9.46 -31.31
C LYS A 177 -16.32 10.31 -32.52
N GLU A 178 -17.16 10.34 -33.56
CA GLU A 178 -16.90 11.17 -34.75
C GLU A 178 -16.92 12.67 -34.41
N ILE A 179 -17.80 13.11 -33.50
CA ILE A 179 -17.80 14.51 -33.03
C ILE A 179 -16.51 14.84 -32.28
N LEU A 180 -16.00 13.93 -31.43
CA LEU A 180 -14.70 14.15 -30.76
C LEU A 180 -13.56 14.28 -31.77
N LEU A 181 -13.52 13.43 -32.79
CA LEU A 181 -12.52 13.52 -33.86
C LEU A 181 -12.60 14.86 -34.60
N HIS A 182 -13.82 15.26 -35.01
CA HIS A 182 -14.02 16.54 -35.69
C HIS A 182 -13.67 17.75 -34.84
N LYS A 183 -13.89 17.70 -33.51
CA LYS A 183 -13.46 18.77 -32.60
C LYS A 183 -11.94 18.95 -32.62
N ILE A 184 -11.17 17.85 -32.67
CA ILE A 184 -9.70 17.89 -32.71
C ILE A 184 -9.21 18.39 -34.08
N GLU A 185 -9.81 17.89 -35.17
CA GLU A 185 -9.51 18.36 -36.53
C GLU A 185 -9.77 19.87 -36.67
N ALA A 186 -10.91 20.34 -36.17
CA ALA A 186 -11.28 21.76 -36.19
C ALA A 186 -10.35 22.59 -35.30
N ALA A 187 -10.01 22.11 -34.10
CA ALA A 187 -9.10 22.81 -33.19
C ALA A 187 -7.72 23.02 -33.82
N ASN A 188 -7.21 22.04 -34.58
CA ASN A 188 -5.91 22.14 -35.24
C ASN A 188 -5.88 23.02 -36.51
N LEU A 189 -6.99 23.68 -36.89
CA LEU A 189 -6.98 24.61 -38.02
C LEU A 189 -6.25 25.93 -37.68
N PRO A 190 -5.51 26.54 -38.64
CA PRO A 190 -4.65 27.70 -38.38
C PRO A 190 -5.35 28.91 -37.73
N ASP A 191 -6.66 29.06 -37.96
CA ASP A 191 -7.44 30.22 -37.53
C ASP A 191 -8.20 30.01 -36.21
N ASN A 192 -8.09 28.83 -35.58
CA ASN A 192 -8.89 28.45 -34.41
C ASN A 192 -8.11 28.52 -33.09
N SER A 193 -7.88 29.71 -32.53
CA SER A 193 -7.25 29.89 -31.20
C SER A 193 -8.22 29.71 -30.01
N GLY A 194 -9.17 28.78 -30.11
CA GLY A 194 -10.16 28.53 -29.06
C GLY A 194 -9.58 27.84 -27.81
N PRO A 195 -10.24 27.94 -26.64
CA PRO A 195 -9.81 27.27 -25.39
C PRO A 195 -9.75 25.73 -25.50
N ASP A 196 -10.36 25.14 -26.53
CA ASP A 196 -10.26 23.71 -26.82
C ASP A 196 -8.89 23.31 -27.39
N MET A 197 -8.17 24.23 -28.06
CA MET A 197 -6.77 24.01 -28.50
C MET A 197 -5.79 23.96 -27.34
N GLU A 198 -6.02 24.74 -26.27
CA GLU A 198 -5.11 24.76 -25.11
C GLU A 198 -5.15 23.45 -24.30
N ARG A 199 -6.16 22.61 -24.49
CA ARG A 199 -6.38 21.39 -23.69
C ARG A 199 -5.93 20.10 -24.36
N SER A 200 -5.86 20.07 -25.70
CA SER A 200 -5.44 18.87 -26.43
C SER A 200 -4.04 19.07 -27.00
N ASN A 201 -3.13 18.17 -26.67
CA ASN A 201 -1.80 18.06 -27.28
C ASN A 201 -1.78 17.13 -28.52
N VAL A 202 -2.96 16.82 -29.09
CA VAL A 202 -3.11 15.98 -30.29
C VAL A 202 -2.96 16.83 -31.54
N THR A 203 -2.05 16.44 -32.43
CA THR A 203 -1.76 17.13 -33.69
C THR A 203 -2.50 16.51 -34.88
N LEU A 204 -2.52 17.19 -36.03
CA LEU A 204 -3.06 16.63 -37.27
C LEU A 204 -2.38 15.31 -37.68
N ASP A 205 -1.09 15.16 -37.38
CA ASP A 205 -0.32 13.95 -37.70
C ASP A 205 -0.75 12.74 -36.86
N ASP A 206 -1.33 12.97 -35.68
CA ASP A 206 -1.84 11.91 -34.80
C ASP A 206 -3.24 11.41 -35.24
N ILE A 207 -3.98 12.19 -36.05
CA ILE A 207 -5.39 11.90 -36.42
C ILE A 207 -5.57 10.52 -37.08
N PRO A 208 -4.74 10.05 -38.02
CA PRO A 208 -4.93 8.73 -38.62
C PRO A 208 -4.88 7.61 -37.58
N GLN A 209 -3.93 7.68 -36.64
CA GLN A 209 -3.79 6.70 -35.56
C GLN A 209 -4.95 6.82 -34.56
N LEU A 210 -5.31 8.05 -34.17
CA LEU A 210 -6.41 8.30 -33.26
C LEU A 210 -7.73 7.77 -33.82
N ARG A 211 -8.01 8.02 -35.11
CA ARG A 211 -9.22 7.55 -35.80
C ARG A 211 -9.29 6.03 -35.79
N GLU A 212 -8.20 5.34 -36.12
CA GLU A 212 -8.17 3.87 -36.04
C GLU A 212 -8.48 3.36 -34.62
N LYS A 213 -7.85 3.97 -33.61
CA LYS A 213 -8.01 3.53 -32.22
C LYS A 213 -9.40 3.83 -31.67
N ILE A 214 -9.86 5.08 -31.74
CA ILE A 214 -11.13 5.51 -31.14
C ILE A 214 -12.33 4.73 -31.71
N THR A 215 -12.31 4.37 -33.00
CA THR A 215 -13.36 3.56 -33.61
C THR A 215 -13.45 2.17 -32.97
N ARG A 216 -12.31 1.56 -32.61
CA ARG A 216 -12.27 0.23 -31.95
C ARG A 216 -12.46 0.30 -30.44
N THR A 217 -12.16 1.43 -29.82
CA THR A 217 -12.29 1.62 -28.38
C THR A 217 -13.74 1.51 -27.93
N LYS A 218 -13.99 0.67 -26.92
CA LYS A 218 -15.23 0.73 -26.14
C LYS A 218 -15.08 1.71 -25.00
N PHE A 219 -16.11 2.51 -24.76
CA PHE A 219 -16.16 3.40 -23.60
C PHE A 219 -16.95 2.77 -22.48
N PHE A 220 -16.51 3.00 -21.25
CA PHE A 220 -17.15 2.46 -20.08
C PHE A 220 -17.29 3.51 -18.98
N ILE A 221 -18.33 3.30 -18.18
CA ILE A 221 -18.51 3.88 -16.86
C ILE A 221 -18.30 2.75 -15.85
N THR A 222 -17.50 2.99 -14.82
CA THR A 222 -17.21 1.98 -13.80
C THR A 222 -17.85 2.36 -12.49
N HIS A 223 -18.39 1.38 -11.77
CA HIS A 223 -18.57 1.49 -10.32
C HIS A 223 -17.39 0.81 -9.65
N ARG A 224 -16.76 1.53 -8.74
CA ARG A 224 -15.56 1.12 -8.04
C ARG A 224 -15.78 1.28 -6.56
N ASP A 225 -15.49 0.22 -5.83
CA ASP A 225 -15.59 0.22 -4.38
C ASP A 225 -14.20 0.34 -3.75
N THR A 226 -14.14 1.08 -2.66
CA THR A 226 -12.94 1.34 -1.85
C THR A 226 -13.26 1.19 -0.36
N SER A 227 -12.22 1.08 0.45
CA SER A 227 -12.32 1.06 1.92
C SER A 227 -12.88 2.38 2.50
N VAL A 228 -12.46 3.51 1.94
CA VAL A 228 -12.98 4.86 2.23
C VAL A 228 -13.21 5.64 0.94
N ALA A 229 -14.11 6.62 0.97
CA ALA A 229 -14.36 7.48 -0.19
C ALA A 229 -13.30 8.60 -0.26
N GLU A 230 -12.87 9.05 0.92
CA GLU A 230 -11.93 10.14 1.13
C GLU A 230 -10.51 9.77 0.70
N ARG A 231 -9.86 10.70 0.01
CA ARG A 231 -8.44 10.69 -0.38
C ARG A 231 -7.67 11.71 0.46
N LEU A 232 -6.35 11.61 0.51
CA LEU A 232 -5.53 12.55 1.29
C LEU A 232 -5.72 14.01 0.84
N ALA A 233 -5.87 14.23 -0.46
CA ALA A 233 -6.09 15.56 -1.00
C ALA A 233 -7.44 16.17 -0.57
N ASP A 234 -8.43 15.37 -0.16
CA ASP A 234 -9.72 15.91 0.30
C ASP A 234 -9.58 16.70 1.60
N PHE A 235 -8.68 16.28 2.49
CA PHE A 235 -8.40 17.04 3.71
C PHE A 235 -7.80 18.42 3.41
N LEU A 236 -7.12 18.57 2.27
CA LEU A 236 -6.58 19.85 1.82
C LEU A 236 -7.66 20.76 1.24
N GLU A 237 -8.79 20.22 0.80
CA GLU A 237 -9.92 21.00 0.29
C GLU A 237 -10.87 21.48 1.40
N ALA A 238 -10.77 20.91 2.61
CA ALA A 238 -11.55 21.39 3.76
C ALA A 238 -11.25 22.86 4.03
N SER A 239 -12.31 23.67 4.08
CA SER A 239 -12.27 25.12 4.30
C SER A 239 -12.30 25.47 5.78
N THR A 240 -12.89 24.58 6.59
CA THR A 240 -13.04 24.74 8.04
C THR A 240 -12.51 23.52 8.79
N LYS A 241 -12.20 23.71 10.08
CA LYS A 241 -11.75 22.59 10.95
C LYS A 241 -12.89 21.60 11.17
N GLU A 242 -14.12 22.09 11.22
CA GLU A 242 -15.33 21.29 11.36
C GLU A 242 -15.52 20.35 10.17
N GLU A 243 -15.38 20.84 8.93
CA GLU A 243 -15.40 20.00 7.72
C GLU A 243 -14.31 18.93 7.75
N PHE A 244 -13.08 19.31 8.11
CA PHE A 244 -11.96 18.38 8.25
C PHE A 244 -12.26 17.26 9.26
N LEU A 245 -12.76 17.62 10.46
CA LEU A 245 -13.12 16.65 11.49
C LEU A 245 -14.28 15.74 11.06
N MET A 246 -15.25 16.27 10.30
CA MET A 246 -16.34 15.47 9.73
C MET A 246 -15.84 14.44 8.70
N MET A 247 -14.87 14.81 7.85
CA MET A 247 -14.22 13.86 6.94
C MET A 247 -13.46 12.79 7.74
N LEU A 248 -12.65 13.22 8.72
CA LEU A 248 -11.83 12.33 9.53
C LEU A 248 -12.67 11.34 10.35
N GLN A 249 -13.82 11.78 10.88
CA GLN A 249 -14.76 10.91 11.60
C GLN A 249 -15.24 9.74 10.73
N LYS A 250 -15.51 9.99 9.44
CA LYS A 250 -15.93 8.93 8.51
C LYS A 250 -14.79 7.96 8.23
N VAL A 251 -13.57 8.49 8.08
CA VAL A 251 -12.35 7.68 7.88
C VAL A 251 -12.07 6.81 9.12
N PHE A 252 -12.18 7.36 10.33
CA PHE A 252 -11.99 6.57 11.56
C PHE A 252 -13.05 5.49 11.71
N GLN A 253 -14.33 5.82 11.45
CA GLN A 253 -15.40 4.83 11.45
C GLN A 253 -15.18 3.71 10.42
N ALA A 254 -14.64 4.04 9.25
CA ALA A 254 -14.26 3.09 8.23
C ALA A 254 -13.17 2.14 8.69
N ILE A 255 -12.07 2.73 9.15
CA ILE A 255 -10.88 2.04 9.61
C ILE A 255 -11.24 1.07 10.74
N ASN A 256 -11.98 1.54 11.75
CA ASN A 256 -12.39 0.71 12.89
C ASN A 256 -13.28 -0.48 12.48
N ARG A 257 -14.07 -0.36 11.41
CA ARG A 257 -14.89 -1.45 10.87
C ARG A 257 -14.06 -2.46 10.06
N ILE A 258 -13.10 -1.96 9.29
CA ILE A 258 -12.28 -2.77 8.40
C ILE A 258 -11.21 -3.52 9.20
N HIS A 259 -10.55 -2.83 10.12
CA HIS A 259 -9.50 -3.34 10.98
C HIS A 259 -9.90 -3.25 12.46
N PRO A 260 -10.91 -4.02 12.90
CA PRO A 260 -11.25 -4.05 14.31
C PRO A 260 -10.05 -4.57 15.08
N ASN A 261 -9.70 -3.90 16.19
CA ASN A 261 -8.67 -4.32 17.13
C ASN A 261 -7.21 -4.26 16.64
N SER A 262 -6.92 -3.73 15.43
CA SER A 262 -5.54 -3.65 14.95
C SER A 262 -4.68 -2.58 15.66
N TYR A 263 -5.28 -1.76 16.53
CA TYR A 263 -4.61 -0.63 17.17
C TYR A 263 -4.48 -0.78 18.69
N HIS A 264 -4.99 -1.86 19.30
CA HIS A 264 -4.90 -2.08 20.75
C HIS A 264 -3.46 -2.12 21.26
N ASP A 265 -2.52 -2.58 20.45
CA ASP A 265 -1.11 -2.67 20.86
C ASP A 265 -0.38 -1.32 20.79
N ARG A 266 -1.00 -0.25 20.26
CA ARG A 266 -0.30 1.00 19.90
C ARG A 266 -0.89 2.26 20.49
N ILE A 267 -2.15 2.19 20.86
CA ILE A 267 -2.82 3.22 21.64
C ILE A 267 -3.10 2.49 22.95
N GLU A 268 -2.56 2.99 24.07
CA GLU A 268 -2.73 2.43 25.42
C GLU A 268 -4.20 2.55 25.92
N GLU A 269 -5.19 2.31 25.06
CA GLU A 269 -6.61 2.42 25.36
C GLU A 269 -7.34 1.11 25.13
N GLU A 270 -8.23 0.79 26.08
CA GLU A 270 -9.05 -0.43 26.13
C GLU A 270 -9.98 -0.64 24.92
N SER A 271 -10.18 0.39 24.07
CA SER A 271 -11.13 0.32 22.95
C SER A 271 -10.50 -0.05 21.61
N GLY A 272 -9.19 0.18 21.41
CA GLY A 272 -8.45 -0.09 20.17
C GLY A 272 -9.03 0.55 18.91
N ASN A 273 -9.92 1.53 19.04
CA ASN A 273 -10.65 2.18 17.97
C ASN A 273 -10.29 3.67 17.91
N LEU A 274 -10.10 4.20 16.70
CA LEU A 274 -9.87 5.63 16.48
C LEU A 274 -11.14 6.44 16.75
N ASP A 275 -11.00 7.56 17.46
CA ASP A 275 -12.09 8.49 17.80
C ASP A 275 -11.57 9.93 17.71
N ILE A 276 -12.25 10.77 16.93
CA ILE A 276 -11.90 12.17 16.73
C ILE A 276 -12.07 13.03 18.00
N ASN A 277 -12.83 12.55 18.99
CA ASN A 277 -13.05 13.26 20.25
C ASN A 277 -11.90 13.04 21.25
N ILE A 278 -11.00 12.11 20.96
CA ILE A 278 -9.80 11.84 21.76
C ILE A 278 -8.65 12.63 21.13
N PRO A 279 -8.10 13.66 21.80
CA PRO A 279 -7.14 14.59 21.21
C PRO A 279 -5.91 13.93 20.59
N ASP A 280 -5.46 12.80 21.15
CA ASP A 280 -4.23 12.11 20.74
C ASP A 280 -4.43 11.19 19.53
N HIS A 281 -5.67 10.82 19.20
CA HIS A 281 -5.96 9.93 18.07
C HIS A 281 -5.70 10.57 16.71
N ILE A 282 -5.94 11.89 16.58
CA ILE A 282 -5.68 12.61 15.32
C ILE A 282 -4.16 12.67 15.04
N PRO A 283 -3.31 13.14 15.98
CA PRO A 283 -1.86 13.05 15.83
C PRO A 283 -1.37 11.61 15.60
N ALA A 284 -1.82 10.64 16.39
CA ALA A 284 -1.38 9.24 16.25
C ALA A 284 -1.71 8.67 14.86
N TYR A 285 -2.88 8.99 14.32
CA TYR A 285 -3.27 8.57 12.99
C TYR A 285 -2.34 9.13 11.90
N PHE A 286 -2.05 10.44 11.92
CA PHE A 286 -1.17 11.05 10.92
C PHE A 286 0.33 10.78 11.15
N ALA A 287 0.77 10.56 12.39
CA ALA A 287 2.18 10.33 12.69
C ALA A 287 2.59 8.86 12.53
N SER A 288 1.69 7.91 12.82
CA SER A 288 2.05 6.49 12.94
C SER A 288 1.20 5.58 12.05
N ILE A 289 -0.13 5.69 12.10
CA ILE A 289 -1.02 4.69 11.47
C ILE A 289 -1.06 4.85 9.95
N LEU A 290 -1.41 6.04 9.46
CA LEU A 290 -1.57 6.31 8.05
C LEU A 290 -0.27 6.12 7.23
N PRO A 291 0.91 6.60 7.69
CA PRO A 291 2.17 6.35 6.98
C PRO A 291 2.45 4.86 6.80
N GLN A 292 2.16 4.04 7.81
CA GLN A 292 2.35 2.59 7.73
C GLN A 292 1.50 1.94 6.66
N TYR A 293 0.23 2.31 6.56
CA TYR A 293 -0.64 1.76 5.52
C TYR A 293 -0.23 2.20 4.12
N ILE A 294 0.16 3.47 3.96
CA ILE A 294 0.68 3.95 2.68
C ILE A 294 1.92 3.14 2.28
N VAL A 295 2.89 3.02 3.19
CA VAL A 295 4.15 2.30 2.94
C VAL A 295 3.90 0.81 2.64
N SER A 296 3.03 0.17 3.44
CA SER A 296 2.68 -1.24 3.25
C SER A 296 2.06 -1.47 1.87
N ASN A 297 1.14 -0.59 1.45
CA ASN A 297 0.52 -0.68 0.13
C ASN A 297 1.51 -0.40 -1.01
N THR A 298 2.39 0.61 -0.86
CA THR A 298 3.45 0.86 -1.84
C THR A 298 4.38 -0.35 -1.97
N ALA A 299 4.77 -0.98 -0.86
CA ALA A 299 5.59 -2.19 -0.91
C ALA A 299 4.87 -3.37 -1.59
N ILE A 300 3.56 -3.53 -1.36
CA ILE A 300 2.75 -4.54 -2.07
C ILE A 300 2.80 -4.33 -3.58
N PHE A 301 2.66 -3.08 -4.07
CA PHE A 301 2.80 -2.78 -5.51
C PHE A 301 4.17 -3.22 -6.03
N HIS A 302 5.23 -2.76 -5.37
CA HIS A 302 6.60 -3.04 -5.79
C HIS A 302 6.96 -4.54 -5.75
N ASN A 303 6.42 -5.29 -4.80
CA ASN A 303 6.57 -6.75 -4.69
C ASN A 303 5.80 -7.52 -5.76
N GLN A 304 4.80 -6.89 -6.38
CA GLN A 304 4.12 -7.42 -7.57
C GLN A 304 4.76 -6.92 -8.87
N GLU A 305 5.96 -6.32 -8.81
CA GLU A 305 6.62 -5.68 -9.95
C GLU A 305 5.73 -4.63 -10.64
N LEU A 306 4.93 -3.92 -9.84
CA LEU A 306 4.07 -2.82 -10.25
C LEU A 306 4.58 -1.49 -9.69
N LEU A 307 4.25 -0.40 -10.37
CA LEU A 307 4.55 0.98 -9.96
C LEU A 307 3.43 1.91 -10.37
N HIS A 308 3.05 2.85 -9.50
CA HIS A 308 2.09 3.90 -9.81
C HIS A 308 2.82 5.15 -10.33
N GLN A 309 2.83 5.37 -11.66
CA GLN A 309 3.64 6.42 -12.29
C GLN A 309 3.36 7.85 -11.79
N TYR A 310 2.15 8.09 -11.28
CA TYR A 310 1.69 9.41 -10.83
C TYR A 310 1.12 9.35 -9.41
N ILE A 311 1.91 8.87 -8.45
CA ILE A 311 1.48 8.86 -7.06
C ILE A 311 1.40 10.31 -6.51
N HIS A 312 0.24 10.69 -5.99
CA HIS A 312 0.01 11.99 -5.36
C HIS A 312 -1.15 11.89 -4.36
N ASN A 313 -1.37 12.94 -3.55
CA ASN A 313 -2.40 12.96 -2.49
C ASN A 313 -3.82 12.66 -3.00
N GLY A 314 -4.05 12.84 -4.30
CA GLY A 314 -5.32 12.58 -4.97
C GLY A 314 -5.47 11.13 -5.45
N ASN A 315 -4.47 10.26 -5.30
CA ASN A 315 -4.52 8.84 -5.66
C ASN A 315 -4.30 7.92 -4.44
N VAL A 316 -4.16 8.51 -3.25
CA VAL A 316 -4.03 7.77 -1.99
C VAL A 316 -5.29 8.01 -1.16
N LEU A 317 -5.97 6.92 -0.80
CA LEU A 317 -7.11 6.91 0.10
C LEU A 317 -6.68 7.35 1.50
N ALA A 318 -7.60 7.94 2.26
CA ALA A 318 -7.35 8.25 3.66
C ALA A 318 -7.21 6.98 4.53
N SER A 319 -7.55 5.78 4.05
CA SER A 319 -7.17 4.53 4.71
C SER A 319 -5.70 4.13 4.49
N GLY A 320 -5.00 4.80 3.57
CA GLY A 320 -3.64 4.45 3.12
C GLY A 320 -3.60 3.56 1.87
N GLY A 321 -4.74 3.13 1.33
CA GLY A 321 -4.80 2.40 0.06
C GLY A 321 -4.48 3.27 -1.16
N ILE A 322 -3.97 2.66 -2.23
CA ILE A 322 -3.62 3.34 -3.49
C ILE A 322 -4.71 3.04 -4.54
N CYS A 323 -5.22 4.07 -5.22
CA CYS A 323 -6.29 3.98 -6.22
C CYS A 323 -5.90 4.70 -7.52
N ASP A 324 -6.82 4.82 -8.48
CA ASP A 324 -6.56 5.35 -9.83
C ASP A 324 -5.58 4.49 -10.66
N LEU A 325 -5.91 3.20 -10.73
CA LEU A 325 -5.02 2.17 -11.27
C LEU A 325 -4.81 2.23 -12.79
N ASP A 326 -5.44 3.16 -13.50
CA ASP A 326 -5.20 3.39 -14.93
C ASP A 326 -3.79 3.92 -15.23
N SER A 327 -3.09 4.42 -14.21
CA SER A 327 -1.71 4.90 -14.30
C SER A 327 -0.64 3.94 -13.76
N VAL A 328 -1.04 2.72 -13.38
CA VAL A 328 -0.12 1.68 -12.90
C VAL A 328 0.55 0.98 -14.08
N ILE A 329 1.85 0.73 -13.96
CA ILE A 329 2.63 0.00 -14.95
C ILE A 329 3.31 -1.21 -14.33
N GLY A 330 3.68 -2.17 -15.18
CA GLY A 330 4.53 -3.31 -14.84
C GLY A 330 4.32 -4.46 -15.81
N GLU A 331 5.39 -5.20 -16.11
CA GLU A 331 5.36 -6.37 -16.99
C GLU A 331 4.27 -7.40 -16.64
N PRO A 332 3.97 -7.69 -15.35
CA PRO A 332 2.90 -8.62 -14.97
C PRO A 332 1.51 -8.22 -15.43
N LEU A 333 1.30 -6.95 -15.81
CA LEU A 333 0.03 -6.50 -16.38
C LEU A 333 -0.18 -7.03 -17.80
N GLY A 334 0.83 -7.54 -18.51
CA GLY A 334 0.66 -8.14 -19.84
C GLY A 334 0.10 -7.18 -20.90
N LEU A 335 0.37 -5.88 -20.76
CA LEU A 335 -0.07 -4.81 -21.67
C LEU A 335 1.08 -4.23 -22.50
N GLY A 336 2.23 -4.91 -22.50
CA GLY A 336 3.46 -4.42 -23.15
C GLY A 336 4.24 -3.40 -22.31
N ASP A 337 3.86 -3.21 -21.04
CA ASP A 337 4.62 -2.42 -20.09
C ASP A 337 6.00 -3.07 -19.83
N PRO A 338 7.10 -2.29 -19.75
CA PRO A 338 8.40 -2.84 -19.41
C PRO A 338 8.44 -3.30 -17.94
N PRO A 339 9.38 -4.20 -17.57
CA PRO A 339 9.66 -4.49 -16.18
C PRO A 339 10.01 -3.21 -15.41
N VAL A 340 9.47 -3.08 -14.20
CA VAL A 340 9.77 -1.93 -13.32
C VAL A 340 11.18 -2.10 -12.76
N THR A 341 12.01 -1.06 -12.85
CA THR A 341 13.38 -1.10 -12.30
C THR A 341 13.40 -0.71 -10.84
N GLY A 342 14.42 -1.17 -10.09
CA GLY A 342 14.62 -0.75 -8.70
C GLY A 342 14.73 0.76 -8.54
N GLU A 343 15.40 1.46 -9.48
CA GLU A 343 15.46 2.92 -9.47
C GLU A 343 14.08 3.57 -9.58
N GLN A 344 13.17 3.03 -10.40
CA GLN A 344 11.81 3.54 -10.50
C GLN A 344 11.03 3.34 -9.21
N LYS A 345 11.12 2.15 -8.59
CA LYS A 345 10.49 1.85 -7.29
C LYS A 345 10.98 2.80 -6.20
N ILE A 346 12.29 3.06 -6.16
CA ILE A 346 12.90 4.02 -5.24
C ILE A 346 12.32 5.42 -5.48
N ASN A 347 12.31 5.89 -6.73
CA ASN A 347 11.81 7.22 -7.07
C ASN A 347 10.31 7.38 -6.74
N GLU A 348 9.48 6.36 -6.98
CA GLU A 348 8.08 6.36 -6.56
C GLU A 348 7.96 6.47 -5.04
N PHE A 349 8.72 5.67 -4.29
CA PHE A 349 8.68 5.72 -2.83
C PHE A 349 9.11 7.09 -2.29
N GLU A 350 10.14 7.69 -2.88
CA GLU A 350 10.56 9.05 -2.55
C GLU A 350 9.45 10.08 -2.79
N ASN A 351 8.71 9.94 -3.90
CA ASN A 351 7.54 10.76 -4.18
C ASN A 351 6.43 10.55 -3.15
N VAL A 352 6.21 9.31 -2.69
CA VAL A 352 5.25 8.99 -1.60
C VAL A 352 5.63 9.73 -0.31
N VAL A 353 6.90 9.66 0.10
CA VAL A 353 7.35 10.35 1.32
C VAL A 353 7.22 11.87 1.18
N GLN A 354 7.61 12.43 0.04
CA GLN A 354 7.50 13.86 -0.20
C GLN A 354 6.04 14.33 -0.23
N MET A 355 5.18 13.59 -0.93
CA MET A 355 3.74 13.83 -0.99
C MET A 355 3.13 13.86 0.42
N TYR A 356 3.49 12.89 1.25
CA TYR A 356 2.96 12.78 2.61
C TYR A 356 3.45 13.91 3.52
N ARG A 357 4.73 14.27 3.43
CA ARG A 357 5.26 15.46 4.12
C ARG A 357 4.50 16.71 3.73
N ASP A 358 4.33 16.96 2.43
CA ASP A 358 3.62 18.13 1.92
C ASP A 358 2.17 18.20 2.44
N LEU A 359 1.51 17.05 2.61
CA LEU A 359 0.20 16.96 3.24
C LEU A 359 0.26 17.46 4.69
N LEU A 360 1.16 16.92 5.51
CA LEU A 360 1.31 17.33 6.92
C LEU A 360 1.63 18.82 7.04
N ILE A 361 2.50 19.37 6.18
CA ILE A 361 2.78 20.80 6.08
C ILE A 361 1.49 21.60 5.93
N LYS A 362 0.72 21.28 4.90
CA LYS A 362 -0.47 22.05 4.56
C LYS A 362 -1.56 21.92 5.63
N LEU A 363 -1.77 20.74 6.19
CA LEU A 363 -2.75 20.53 7.27
C LEU A 363 -2.36 21.26 8.56
N SER A 364 -1.09 21.28 8.90
CA SER A 364 -0.58 21.98 10.09
C SER A 364 -0.67 23.50 9.92
N LEU A 365 -0.31 24.03 8.75
CA LEU A 365 -0.48 25.45 8.41
C LEU A 365 -1.94 25.90 8.45
N LYS A 366 -2.89 25.01 8.15
CA LYS A 366 -4.34 25.25 8.32
C LYS A 366 -4.81 25.14 9.78
N GLY A 367 -3.95 24.73 10.71
CA GLY A 367 -4.33 24.49 12.12
C GLY A 367 -5.25 23.29 12.31
N PHE A 368 -5.32 22.38 11.34
CA PHE A 368 -6.16 21.19 11.39
C PHE A 368 -5.55 20.09 12.24
N ILE A 369 -4.22 19.98 12.23
CA ILE A 369 -3.45 19.03 13.04
C ILE A 369 -2.41 19.77 13.88
N PRO A 370 -2.15 19.35 15.13
CA PRO A 370 -1.32 20.09 16.07
C PRO A 370 0.17 19.75 15.94
N PHE A 371 0.70 19.61 14.72
CA PHE A 371 2.14 19.45 14.54
C PHE A 371 2.84 20.82 14.55
N PRO A 372 3.93 20.98 15.32
CA PRO A 372 4.66 22.24 15.38
C PRO A 372 5.36 22.53 14.05
N VAL A 373 4.86 23.52 13.31
CA VAL A 373 5.54 24.10 12.13
C VAL A 373 6.35 25.31 12.56
N TYR A 374 7.68 25.22 12.50
CA TYR A 374 8.54 26.35 12.80
C TYR A 374 8.79 27.18 11.55
N ASN A 375 8.24 28.40 11.52
CA ASN A 375 8.63 29.39 10.52
C ASN A 375 9.98 29.99 10.93
N LEU A 376 11.07 29.37 10.45
CA LEU A 376 12.42 29.89 10.61
C LEU A 376 12.62 31.05 9.63
N GLY A 377 11.97 32.18 9.94
CA GLY A 377 11.91 33.35 9.09
C GLY A 377 13.30 33.83 8.65
N THR A 378 13.61 33.62 7.37
CA THR A 378 14.40 34.49 6.50
C THR A 378 13.98 34.18 5.06
N ASP A 379 13.72 35.22 4.28
CA ASP A 379 13.36 35.15 2.86
C ASP A 379 14.24 34.15 2.10
N ASP A 380 13.63 33.13 1.49
CA ASP A 380 14.21 32.01 0.71
C ASP A 380 14.64 30.72 1.44
N LYS A 381 14.23 30.47 2.70
CA LYS A 381 14.39 29.12 3.31
C LYS A 381 13.06 28.37 3.44
N PRO A 382 12.99 27.07 3.06
CA PRO A 382 11.78 26.28 3.21
C PRO A 382 11.35 26.18 4.68
N LEU A 383 10.04 26.13 4.93
CA LEU A 383 9.47 25.85 6.25
C LEU A 383 10.01 24.50 6.75
N TYR A 384 10.62 24.48 7.94
CA TYR A 384 11.08 23.26 8.59
C TYR A 384 10.13 22.94 9.74
N PHE A 385 9.62 21.72 9.75
CA PHE A 385 9.00 21.12 10.92
C PHE A 385 10.05 20.86 12.01
N SER A 386 9.58 20.61 13.23
CA SER A 386 10.39 20.10 14.33
C SER A 386 11.12 18.79 13.93
N VAL A 387 12.00 18.30 14.81
CA VAL A 387 12.73 17.02 14.69
C VAL A 387 11.83 15.85 14.26
N GLU A 388 10.53 15.89 14.56
CA GLU A 388 9.51 14.85 14.28
C GLU A 388 9.27 14.57 12.79
N ASP A 389 9.51 15.53 11.88
CA ASP A 389 9.32 15.32 10.42
C ASP A 389 10.48 14.55 9.78
N ARG A 390 11.68 14.70 10.34
CA ARG A 390 12.78 13.79 10.01
C ARG A 390 12.34 12.38 10.38
N ASP A 391 11.69 12.22 11.53
CA ASP A 391 11.31 10.91 12.06
C ASP A 391 10.16 10.25 11.28
N ILE A 392 9.14 10.98 10.79
CA ILE A 392 8.08 10.37 9.95
C ILE A 392 8.63 9.90 8.60
N GLY A 393 9.41 10.75 7.92
CA GLY A 393 10.05 10.35 6.67
C GLY A 393 10.91 9.11 6.90
N ARG A 394 11.82 9.17 7.88
CA ARG A 394 12.69 8.04 8.26
C ARG A 394 11.90 6.79 8.63
N PHE A 395 10.84 6.94 9.40
CA PHE A 395 9.95 5.86 9.79
C PHE A 395 9.35 5.20 8.56
N MET A 396 8.88 5.97 7.58
CA MET A 396 8.40 5.43 6.31
C MET A 396 9.51 4.67 5.57
N TYR A 397 10.73 5.21 5.50
CA TYR A 397 11.86 4.48 4.90
C TYR A 397 12.14 3.16 5.63
N LEU A 398 12.13 3.15 6.96
CA LEU A 398 12.36 1.94 7.74
C LEU A 398 11.28 0.88 7.50
N LEU A 399 10.02 1.30 7.56
CA LEU A 399 8.90 0.42 7.26
C LEU A 399 9.01 -0.16 5.85
N TYR A 400 9.37 0.66 4.87
CA TYR A 400 9.49 0.21 3.49
C TYR A 400 10.64 -0.78 3.31
N ALA A 401 11.79 -0.49 3.92
CA ALA A 401 12.93 -1.41 3.96
C ALA A 401 12.56 -2.75 4.62
N MET A 402 11.68 -2.75 5.63
CA MET A 402 11.20 -3.97 6.27
C MET A 402 10.24 -4.80 5.40
N HIS A 403 9.77 -4.26 4.27
CA HIS A 403 8.87 -4.95 3.35
C HIS A 403 9.54 -5.41 2.03
N ARG A 404 10.84 -5.14 1.86
CA ARG A 404 11.63 -5.51 0.67
C ARG A 404 12.85 -6.31 1.12
N ASP A 405 13.29 -7.32 0.38
CA ASP A 405 14.46 -8.16 0.73
C ASP A 405 15.71 -7.83 -0.10
N ASP A 406 15.50 -7.45 -1.35
CA ASP A 406 16.49 -7.40 -2.41
C ASP A 406 17.11 -6.00 -2.61
N GLU A 407 16.41 -4.95 -2.19
CA GLU A 407 16.79 -3.55 -2.44
C GLU A 407 17.08 -2.76 -1.15
N VAL A 408 16.98 -3.40 0.02
CA VAL A 408 17.14 -2.76 1.33
C VAL A 408 18.44 -1.98 1.43
N LEU A 409 19.55 -2.56 0.98
CA LEU A 409 20.88 -1.95 1.09
C LEU A 409 21.00 -0.67 0.27
N GLU A 410 20.57 -0.70 -1.01
CA GLU A 410 20.64 0.47 -1.89
C GLU A 410 19.68 1.56 -1.37
N PHE A 411 18.50 1.14 -0.95
CA PHE A 411 17.49 2.02 -0.39
C PHE A 411 17.95 2.68 0.91
N MET A 412 18.55 1.93 1.83
CA MET A 412 19.12 2.44 3.07
C MET A 412 20.33 3.35 2.81
N ALA A 413 21.18 3.04 1.83
CA ALA A 413 22.28 3.90 1.44
C ALA A 413 21.79 5.26 0.89
N ARG A 414 20.73 5.27 0.06
CA ARG A 414 20.10 6.51 -0.42
C ARG A 414 19.40 7.28 0.71
N ALA A 415 18.71 6.57 1.60
CA ALA A 415 18.11 7.16 2.80
C ALA A 415 19.17 7.85 3.66
N GLN A 416 20.32 7.21 3.87
CA GLN A 416 21.46 7.78 4.59
C GLN A 416 22.09 8.96 3.85
N SER A 417 22.18 8.92 2.52
CA SER A 417 22.64 10.07 1.74
C SER A 417 21.69 11.28 1.84
N LYS A 418 20.37 11.05 1.87
CA LYS A 418 19.36 12.12 1.98
C LYS A 418 19.17 12.60 3.42
N PHE A 419 19.40 11.72 4.37
CA PHE A 419 19.32 11.98 5.80
C PHE A 419 20.63 11.52 6.46
N PRO A 420 21.68 12.36 6.45
CA PRO A 420 23.03 11.96 6.91
C PRO A 420 23.10 11.39 8.34
N SER A 421 22.16 11.77 9.21
CA SER A 421 22.06 11.23 10.58
C SER A 421 21.20 9.96 10.70
N PHE A 422 20.67 9.41 9.59
CA PHE A 422 19.78 8.23 9.60
C PHE A 422 20.41 7.01 10.24
N GLY A 423 21.71 6.78 10.04
CA GLY A 423 22.41 5.62 10.64
C GLY A 423 22.51 5.71 12.17
N GLU A 424 22.92 6.87 12.70
CA GLU A 424 22.98 7.11 14.14
C GLU A 424 21.59 7.18 14.78
N ASP A 425 20.63 7.81 14.09
CA ASP A 425 19.25 7.95 14.57
C ASP A 425 18.48 6.62 14.48
N PHE A 426 18.71 5.77 13.48
CA PHE A 426 18.16 4.40 13.42
C PHE A 426 18.74 3.54 14.53
N LYS A 427 20.07 3.59 14.72
CA LYS A 427 20.73 2.90 15.83
C LYS A 427 20.15 3.37 17.16
N LYS A 428 19.95 4.67 17.34
CA LYS A 428 19.32 5.26 18.53
C LYS A 428 17.85 4.84 18.69
N LEU A 429 17.03 4.88 17.64
CA LEU A 429 15.63 4.46 17.66
C LEU A 429 15.51 2.96 17.96
N TYR A 430 16.39 2.16 17.37
CA TYR A 430 16.54 0.74 17.63
C TYR A 430 16.98 0.48 19.08
N GLU A 431 17.98 1.21 19.61
CA GLU A 431 18.50 1.02 20.97
C GLU A 431 17.55 1.55 22.06
N GLU A 432 16.81 2.64 21.79
CA GLU A 432 15.98 3.35 22.78
C GLU A 432 14.50 2.93 22.78
N ASN A 433 14.01 2.28 21.72
CA ASN A 433 12.59 1.91 21.60
C ASN A 433 12.40 0.37 21.50
N PRO A 434 12.05 -0.31 22.60
CA PRO A 434 11.81 -1.75 22.63
C PRO A 434 10.72 -2.23 21.66
N GLU A 435 9.69 -1.42 21.39
CA GLU A 435 8.65 -1.76 20.39
C GLU A 435 9.20 -1.72 18.97
N THR A 436 10.11 -0.79 18.67
CA THR A 436 10.79 -0.72 17.37
C THR A 436 11.68 -1.94 17.20
N GLN A 437 12.40 -2.37 18.23
CA GLN A 437 13.13 -3.63 18.23
C GLN A 437 12.19 -4.82 18.00
N ASP A 438 11.03 -4.85 18.67
CA ASP A 438 10.07 -5.95 18.55
C ASP A 438 9.40 -5.98 17.18
N ILE A 439 9.06 -4.84 16.58
CA ILE A 439 8.49 -4.76 15.23
C ILE A 439 9.53 -5.21 14.19
N ILE A 440 10.79 -4.75 14.32
CA ILE A 440 11.91 -5.17 13.46
C ILE A 440 12.17 -6.67 13.63
N CYS A 441 12.30 -7.14 14.87
CA CYS A 441 12.54 -8.55 15.18
C CYS A 441 11.36 -9.42 14.72
N ASN A 442 10.11 -9.02 14.94
CA ASN A 442 8.92 -9.80 14.57
C ASN A 442 8.70 -9.86 13.06
N ASN A 443 8.97 -8.78 12.33
CA ASN A 443 8.87 -8.79 10.88
C ASN A 443 10.01 -9.59 10.25
N LEU A 444 11.26 -9.42 10.71
CA LEU A 444 12.37 -10.27 10.31
C LEU A 444 12.13 -11.74 10.70
N THR A 445 11.52 -12.00 11.85
CA THR A 445 11.18 -13.35 12.32
C THR A 445 10.07 -13.99 11.48
N ARG A 446 9.05 -13.23 11.07
CA ARG A 446 7.99 -13.72 10.16
C ARG A 446 8.52 -14.00 8.77
N GLN A 447 9.42 -13.15 8.29
CA GLN A 447 10.08 -13.27 6.98
C GLN A 447 11.04 -14.45 6.95
N LEU A 448 11.93 -14.57 7.95
CA LEU A 448 12.75 -15.76 8.15
C LEU A 448 11.85 -16.97 8.35
N GLY A 449 10.79 -16.92 9.14
CA GLY A 449 9.85 -18.04 9.30
C GLY A 449 9.23 -18.52 7.97
N TRP A 450 9.03 -17.64 6.99
CA TRP A 450 8.47 -17.98 5.68
C TRP A 450 9.53 -18.45 4.66
N ASP A 451 10.68 -17.78 4.61
CA ASP A 451 11.79 -18.12 3.68
C ASP A 451 12.61 -19.32 4.18
N TYR A 452 12.70 -19.53 5.49
CA TYR A 452 13.35 -20.68 6.13
C TYR A 452 12.58 -21.98 5.88
N ILE A 453 11.26 -21.90 5.62
CA ILE A 453 10.44 -23.02 5.15
C ILE A 453 10.73 -23.35 3.67
N CYS A 454 11.24 -22.40 2.87
CA CYS A 454 11.34 -22.52 1.41
C CYS A 454 12.77 -22.61 0.84
N ALA A 455 13.83 -22.32 1.60
CA ALA A 455 15.20 -22.24 1.09
C ALA A 455 16.09 -23.47 1.39
N VAL A 456 16.88 -23.88 0.40
CA VAL A 456 17.80 -25.06 0.44
C VAL A 456 19.16 -24.75 1.09
N ASP A 457 19.52 -23.47 1.29
CA ASP A 457 20.76 -23.06 1.99
C ASP A 457 20.49 -21.91 2.98
N GLN A 458 19.98 -22.30 4.14
CA GLN A 458 19.56 -21.44 5.23
C GLN A 458 20.74 -20.69 5.91
N LYS A 459 21.98 -21.18 5.77
CA LYS A 459 23.17 -20.68 6.47
C LYS A 459 23.79 -19.47 5.77
N SER A 460 23.75 -19.44 4.43
CA SER A 460 24.23 -18.31 3.63
C SER A 460 23.34 -17.07 3.79
N MET A 461 22.02 -17.26 3.84
CA MET A 461 21.04 -16.18 3.93
C MET A 461 21.12 -15.41 5.26
N ILE A 462 21.15 -16.13 6.38
CA ILE A 462 21.30 -15.52 7.72
C ILE A 462 22.62 -14.75 7.82
N LYS A 463 23.71 -15.31 7.28
CA LYS A 463 25.03 -14.66 7.26
C LYS A 463 25.04 -13.41 6.38
N GLN A 464 24.31 -13.42 5.26
CA GLN A 464 24.19 -12.26 4.38
C GLN A 464 23.39 -11.13 5.04
N ILE A 465 22.27 -11.44 5.70
CA ILE A 465 21.47 -10.46 6.46
C ILE A 465 22.28 -9.88 7.61
N ALA A 466 22.97 -10.72 8.39
CA ALA A 466 23.85 -10.29 9.49
C ALA A 466 25.00 -9.38 9.01
N ASN A 467 25.63 -9.73 7.89
CA ASN A 467 26.71 -8.93 7.29
C ASN A 467 26.19 -7.59 6.75
N ASN A 468 25.00 -7.59 6.14
CA ASN A 468 24.33 -6.39 5.62
C ASN A 468 23.98 -5.40 6.74
N PHE A 469 23.45 -5.90 7.86
CA PHE A 469 23.16 -5.08 9.04
C PHE A 469 24.43 -4.54 9.72
N THR A 470 25.47 -5.38 9.82
CA THR A 470 26.77 -4.97 10.38
C THR A 470 27.41 -3.87 9.54
N ALA A 471 27.35 -3.99 8.21
CA ALA A 471 27.93 -3.02 7.27
C ALA A 471 27.20 -1.68 7.25
N LEU A 472 25.87 -1.66 7.45
CA LEU A 472 25.06 -0.44 7.39
C LEU A 472 25.02 0.34 8.72
N PHE A 473 24.98 -0.35 9.87
CA PHE A 473 24.57 0.30 11.12
C PHE A 473 25.63 0.31 12.23
N ASN A 474 26.76 -0.36 12.04
CA ASN A 474 27.82 -0.43 13.05
C ASN A 474 27.25 -0.78 14.45
N VAL A 475 26.28 -1.70 14.46
CA VAL A 475 25.60 -2.20 15.65
C VAL A 475 26.49 -3.29 16.24
N THR A 476 27.05 -3.00 17.42
CA THR A 476 27.98 -3.90 18.12
C THR A 476 27.27 -5.04 18.86
N ASP A 477 25.95 -4.94 19.06
CA ASP A 477 25.14 -5.96 19.75
C ASP A 477 24.23 -6.71 18.77
N LEU A 478 24.85 -7.42 17.82
CA LEU A 478 24.14 -8.34 16.93
C LEU A 478 23.54 -9.53 17.71
N GLN A 479 24.13 -9.83 18.87
CA GLN A 479 23.78 -10.95 19.73
C GLN A 479 22.38 -10.78 20.33
N GLY A 480 22.06 -9.59 20.87
CA GLY A 480 20.72 -9.31 21.40
C GLY A 480 19.61 -9.40 20.34
N VAL A 481 19.89 -9.01 19.09
CA VAL A 481 18.93 -9.09 17.97
C VAL A 481 18.60 -10.55 17.64
N VAL A 482 19.64 -11.37 17.49
CA VAL A 482 19.52 -12.79 17.18
C VAL A 482 18.84 -13.54 18.33
N GLU A 483 19.21 -13.24 19.58
CA GLU A 483 18.59 -13.84 20.77
C GLU A 483 17.10 -13.52 20.88
N LYS A 484 16.68 -12.27 20.63
CA LYS A 484 15.27 -11.84 20.69
C LYS A 484 14.42 -12.40 19.55
N MET A 485 14.97 -12.43 18.32
CA MET A 485 14.32 -13.08 17.17
C MET A 485 14.09 -14.58 17.43
N ILE A 486 15.10 -15.27 17.95
CA ILE A 486 15.00 -16.69 18.32
C ILE A 486 13.95 -16.87 19.42
N GLN A 487 13.93 -16.00 20.44
CA GLN A 487 12.96 -16.07 21.53
C GLN A 487 11.51 -15.96 21.00
N ASN A 488 11.26 -15.10 20.02
CA ASN A 488 9.94 -14.90 19.40
C ASN A 488 9.51 -16.07 18.50
N ILE A 489 10.44 -16.75 17.81
CA ILE A 489 10.15 -17.98 17.04
C ILE A 489 9.65 -19.10 17.97
N PHE A 490 10.18 -19.19 19.19
CA PHE A 490 9.87 -20.29 20.11
C PHE A 490 8.67 -20.02 21.03
N THR A 491 8.31 -18.77 21.32
CA THR A 491 7.05 -18.44 22.00
C THR A 491 5.84 -18.63 21.09
N ASP A 492 6.01 -18.50 19.78
CA ASP A 492 4.99 -18.86 18.80
C ASP A 492 5.02 -20.38 18.51
N LYS A 493 4.19 -21.14 19.25
CA LYS A 493 4.12 -22.62 19.21
C LYS A 493 3.85 -23.22 17.82
N THR A 494 3.57 -22.40 16.81
CA THR A 494 3.27 -22.81 15.44
C THR A 494 4.52 -23.01 14.57
N LEU A 495 5.71 -22.54 14.99
CA LEU A 495 6.96 -22.56 14.21
C LEU A 495 8.02 -23.57 14.68
N ALA A 496 7.75 -24.38 15.70
CA ALA A 496 8.73 -25.33 16.25
C ALA A 496 8.88 -26.58 15.35
N SER A 497 9.69 -26.49 14.29
CA SER A 497 10.12 -27.67 13.52
C SER A 497 11.36 -28.32 14.17
N PRO A 498 11.52 -29.66 14.11
CA PRO A 498 12.71 -30.36 14.60
C PRO A 498 14.02 -29.89 13.94
N GLU A 499 13.97 -29.39 12.70
CA GLU A 499 15.15 -28.87 11.99
C GLU A 499 15.67 -27.57 12.63
N ILE A 500 14.79 -26.65 13.02
CA ILE A 500 15.16 -25.40 13.71
C ILE A 500 15.85 -25.69 15.05
N PHE A 501 15.37 -26.72 15.76
CA PHE A 501 15.92 -27.14 17.04
C PHE A 501 17.33 -27.76 16.91
N ASN A 502 17.60 -28.51 15.83
CA ASN A 502 18.92 -29.10 15.58
C ASN A 502 19.98 -28.03 15.24
N VAL A 503 19.64 -27.05 14.41
CA VAL A 503 20.56 -25.95 14.07
C VAL A 503 20.88 -25.09 15.30
N TYR A 504 19.90 -24.84 16.16
CA TYR A 504 20.10 -24.15 17.44
C TYR A 504 21.02 -24.92 18.38
N SER A 505 20.80 -26.23 18.54
CA SER A 505 21.65 -27.09 19.38
C SER A 505 23.10 -27.07 18.91
N GLU A 506 23.34 -27.06 17.60
CA GLU A 506 24.70 -26.99 17.04
C GLU A 506 25.37 -25.62 17.30
N LEU A 507 24.63 -24.52 17.15
CA LEU A 507 25.16 -23.17 17.37
C LEU A 507 25.45 -22.87 18.84
N VAL A 508 24.57 -23.30 19.75
CA VAL A 508 24.79 -23.16 21.20
C VAL A 508 25.97 -24.01 21.65
N MET A 509 26.06 -25.25 21.19
CA MET A 509 27.20 -26.12 21.54
C MET A 509 28.53 -25.57 21.03
N ARG A 510 28.57 -25.01 19.81
CA ARG A 510 29.78 -24.32 19.31
C ARG A 510 30.15 -23.11 20.17
N LYS A 511 29.20 -22.28 20.55
CA LYS A 511 29.44 -21.13 21.43
C LYS A 511 30.01 -21.57 22.79
N VAL A 512 29.44 -22.63 23.37
CA VAL A 512 29.92 -23.20 24.64
C VAL A 512 31.35 -23.74 24.50
N ILE A 513 31.65 -24.39 23.37
CA ILE A 513 33.00 -24.88 23.07
C ILE A 513 33.98 -23.72 22.90
N ASP A 514 33.61 -22.69 22.14
CA ASP A 514 34.45 -21.51 21.87
C ASP A 514 34.72 -20.72 23.15
N ASP A 515 33.69 -20.48 23.97
CA ASP A 515 33.81 -19.74 25.24
C ASP A 515 34.63 -20.54 26.27
N PHE A 516 34.51 -21.87 26.26
CA PHE A 516 35.34 -22.74 27.11
C PHE A 516 36.80 -22.74 26.67
N GLN A 517 37.07 -22.82 25.36
CA GLN A 517 38.43 -22.74 24.81
C GLN A 517 39.07 -21.38 25.06
N GLU A 518 38.29 -20.30 25.01
CA GLU A 518 38.74 -18.95 25.33
C GLU A 518 39.08 -18.79 26.81
N GLN A 519 38.26 -19.36 27.72
CA GLN A 519 38.49 -19.26 29.17
C GLN A 519 39.64 -20.12 29.67
N HIS A 520 39.91 -21.26 29.02
CA HIS A 520 40.87 -22.24 29.52
C HIS A 520 42.13 -22.42 28.66
N GLY A 521 42.21 -21.72 27.52
CA GLY A 521 43.32 -21.79 26.59
C GLY A 521 43.37 -23.11 25.81
N HIS A 522 44.04 -23.10 24.64
CA HIS A 522 44.10 -24.23 23.69
C HIS A 522 44.87 -25.49 24.17
N HIS A 523 45.17 -25.64 25.45
CA HIS A 523 45.85 -26.81 25.99
C HIS A 523 44.94 -27.59 26.94
N VAL A 524 43.99 -28.32 26.36
CA VAL A 524 43.13 -29.26 27.08
C VAL A 524 43.53 -30.68 26.67
N THR A 525 44.61 -31.19 27.28
CA THR A 525 45.04 -32.60 27.11
C THR A 525 44.88 -33.43 28.39
N GLU A 526 44.45 -32.85 29.52
CA GLU A 526 44.38 -33.56 30.81
C GLU A 526 43.01 -33.48 31.52
N ILE A 527 41.93 -33.18 30.81
CA ILE A 527 40.61 -33.00 31.43
C ILE A 527 39.54 -33.82 30.71
N GLY A 528 39.66 -35.15 30.78
CA GLY A 528 38.61 -36.05 30.27
C GLY A 528 37.37 -36.07 31.16
N ASP A 529 37.56 -36.13 32.48
CA ASP A 529 36.42 -36.39 33.40
C ASP A 529 35.68 -35.11 33.84
N SER A 530 36.37 -33.97 34.03
CA SER A 530 35.71 -32.75 34.50
C SER A 530 35.11 -31.88 33.41
N TYR A 531 35.45 -32.10 32.14
CA TYR A 531 34.79 -31.45 31.00
C TYR A 531 33.38 -32.02 30.80
N GLY A 532 33.25 -33.35 30.87
CA GLY A 532 31.96 -34.04 30.84
C GLY A 532 31.05 -33.65 32.00
N GLU A 533 31.60 -33.57 33.22
CA GLU A 533 30.83 -33.12 34.40
C GLU A 533 30.43 -31.65 34.33
N ALA A 534 31.30 -30.74 33.86
CA ALA A 534 30.99 -29.31 33.77
C ALA A 534 29.90 -29.04 32.72
N VAL A 535 29.99 -29.67 31.55
CA VAL A 535 28.96 -29.56 30.50
C VAL A 535 27.65 -30.21 30.97
N ALA A 536 27.70 -31.38 31.62
CA ALA A 536 26.52 -32.04 32.16
C ALA A 536 25.83 -31.24 33.28
N GLN A 537 26.60 -30.58 34.16
CA GLN A 537 26.06 -29.75 35.24
C GLN A 537 25.46 -28.45 34.70
N MET A 538 26.10 -27.80 33.72
CA MET A 538 25.59 -26.57 33.11
C MET A 538 24.32 -26.83 32.29
N VAL A 539 24.25 -27.99 31.61
CA VAL A 539 23.04 -28.49 30.96
C VAL A 539 21.99 -28.92 32.00
N ALA A 540 22.36 -29.49 33.14
CA ALA A 540 21.38 -29.75 34.19
C ALA A 540 20.76 -28.45 34.75
N ASP A 541 21.57 -27.41 34.97
CA ASP A 541 21.12 -26.14 35.57
C ASP A 541 20.24 -25.30 34.62
N VAL A 542 20.53 -25.31 33.32
CA VAL A 542 19.70 -24.63 32.31
C VAL A 542 18.37 -25.37 32.08
N PHE A 543 18.34 -26.71 32.24
CA PHE A 543 17.21 -27.53 31.78
C PHE A 543 16.32 -28.12 32.89
N ILE A 544 16.74 -28.14 34.16
CA ILE A 544 15.90 -28.57 35.31
C ILE A 544 14.70 -27.64 35.55
N THR A 545 14.64 -26.47 34.91
CA THR A 545 13.54 -25.51 35.09
C THR A 545 12.35 -25.68 34.14
N ARG A 546 12.37 -26.56 33.13
CA ARG A 546 11.23 -26.71 32.18
C ARG A 546 10.97 -28.16 31.69
N GLU A 547 9.70 -28.57 31.72
CA GLU A 547 9.20 -29.88 31.25
C GLU A 547 9.31 -30.04 29.71
N TYR A 548 10.42 -30.58 29.19
CA TYR A 548 10.55 -30.95 27.77
C TYR A 548 11.22 -32.32 27.58
N ASN A 549 10.59 -33.41 28.02
CA ASN A 549 11.19 -34.75 27.97
C ASN A 549 11.17 -35.43 26.58
N VAL A 550 10.35 -34.98 25.62
CA VAL A 550 10.15 -35.69 24.33
C VAL A 550 11.07 -35.18 23.21
N LEU A 551 11.65 -33.97 23.35
CA LEU A 551 12.56 -33.37 22.37
C LEU A 551 14.06 -33.68 22.65
N MET A 552 14.36 -34.44 23.70
CA MET A 552 15.73 -34.61 24.22
C MET A 552 16.56 -35.71 23.54
N LEU A 553 15.92 -36.70 22.92
CA LEU A 553 16.65 -37.82 22.29
C LEU A 553 17.63 -37.40 21.19
N PRO A 554 17.28 -36.46 20.29
CA PRO A 554 18.19 -35.99 19.25
C PRO A 554 19.41 -35.24 19.79
N VAL A 555 19.24 -34.44 20.85
CA VAL A 555 20.33 -33.65 21.47
C VAL A 555 21.34 -34.58 22.15
N PHE A 556 20.86 -35.54 22.94
CA PHE A 556 21.73 -36.55 23.54
C PHE A 556 22.48 -37.36 22.48
N LYS A 557 21.83 -37.66 21.35
CA LYS A 557 22.46 -38.37 20.25
C LYS A 557 23.60 -37.56 19.61
N ILE A 558 23.37 -36.27 19.33
CA ILE A 558 24.41 -35.38 18.76
C ILE A 558 25.56 -35.18 19.75
N MET A 559 25.25 -35.02 21.05
CA MET A 559 26.28 -34.91 22.09
C MET A 559 27.15 -36.16 22.19
N LEU A 560 26.54 -37.36 22.14
CA LEU A 560 27.30 -38.61 22.15
C LEU A 560 28.17 -38.75 20.88
N GLU A 561 27.65 -38.36 19.71
CA GLU A 561 28.41 -38.41 18.45
C GLU A 561 29.62 -37.45 18.43
N GLU A 562 29.51 -36.27 19.06
CA GLU A 562 30.63 -35.33 19.16
C GLU A 562 31.63 -35.69 20.28
N ILE A 563 31.18 -36.29 21.38
CA ILE A 563 32.07 -36.87 22.40
C ILE A 563 32.88 -38.02 21.78
N ASP A 564 32.23 -38.92 21.03
CA ASP A 564 32.90 -40.04 20.35
C ASP A 564 33.95 -39.54 19.34
N LYS A 565 33.68 -38.44 18.61
CA LYS A 565 34.68 -37.80 17.73
C LYS A 565 35.86 -37.25 18.51
N PHE A 566 35.58 -36.53 19.60
CA PHE A 566 36.62 -35.89 20.40
C PHE A 566 37.54 -36.95 21.05
N GLU A 567 36.98 -38.05 21.55
CA GLU A 567 37.74 -39.20 22.07
C GLU A 567 38.56 -39.89 20.96
N ALA A 568 38.02 -40.02 19.75
CA ALA A 568 38.74 -40.59 18.62
C ALA A 568 39.92 -39.71 18.16
N GLU A 569 39.75 -38.39 18.18
CA GLU A 569 40.80 -37.42 17.85
C GLU A 569 41.90 -37.39 18.94
N ALA A 570 41.52 -37.37 20.22
CA ALA A 570 42.46 -37.44 21.34
C ALA A 570 43.25 -38.76 21.39
N SER A 571 42.62 -39.87 21.02
CA SER A 571 43.28 -41.19 20.90
C SER A 571 44.27 -41.29 19.73
N SER A 572 44.09 -40.44 18.71
CA SER A 572 45.00 -40.36 17.55
C SER A 572 46.26 -39.55 17.84
N GLU A 573 46.16 -38.53 18.71
CA GLU A 573 47.31 -37.74 19.16
C GLU A 573 48.19 -38.46 20.19
N GLN A 574 47.65 -39.40 20.98
CA GLN A 574 48.46 -40.22 21.90
C GLN A 574 49.25 -41.36 21.23
N ASN A 575 49.00 -41.64 19.95
CA ASN A 575 49.74 -42.63 19.14
C ASN A 575 50.81 -42.02 18.22
N LEU A 576 50.97 -40.69 18.23
CA LEU A 576 52.08 -39.94 17.61
C LEU A 576 53.12 -39.59 18.70
#